data_AF-A0A6J4VKS4-F1
#
_entry.id   AF-A0A6J4VKS4-F1
#
_cell.length_a   1.000
_cell.length_b   1.000
_cell.length_c   1.000
_cell.angle_alpha   90.00
_cell.angle_beta   90.00
_cell.angle_gamma   90.00
#
_symmetry.space_group_name_H-M   'P 1'
#
loop_
_entity.id
_entity.type
_entity.pdbx_description
1 polymer ?
#
loop_
_entity_poly.entity_id
_entity_poly.type
_entity_poly.pdbx_seq_one_letter_code
_entity_poly.pdbx_strand_id
1 'polypeptide(L)'
;MLADVPVHIVTGPDAPFAVRNAIPILLAGFSGAPPLLVPSTGESEDSLLSAVRSALHASGLIADACVPAHGPGRVIRAAWATVEIKAPDLPRHRVRVSHVLADASPWIMCDVDAVARTGPFILDVFTRYLHPLDRLRLLADRQRERRAADLNLAVRPAWGVIGGHAGTGYLLAASRDPVAAELFALAMSELMPGPHRSVTGPWEDPVVQRATEIELGVTIPHQIALTIHGDLRGMRPTLDRITGRIGVDF
;
A
#
# COMPACT_ATOMS: atom_id res chain seq x y z
N MET A 1 5.50 15.93 21.82
CA MET A 1 6.39 15.56 20.71
C MET A 1 5.68 14.42 20.00
N LEU A 2 5.18 14.64 18.78
CA LEU A 2 4.58 13.56 18.00
C LEU A 2 5.68 12.57 17.62
N ALA A 3 5.37 11.27 17.59
CA ALA A 3 6.36 10.27 17.20
C ALA A 3 6.63 10.35 15.70
N ASP A 4 7.91 10.25 15.32
CA ASP A 4 8.32 10.20 13.93
C ASP A 4 7.89 8.87 13.30
N VAL A 5 7.28 8.97 12.12
CA VAL A 5 6.84 7.86 11.29
C VAL A 5 7.86 7.62 10.18
N PRO A 6 8.62 6.52 10.25
CA PRO A 6 9.65 6.27 9.27
C PRO A 6 9.05 5.86 7.92
N VAL A 7 9.58 6.45 6.85
CA VAL A 7 9.47 5.94 5.48
C VAL A 7 10.87 5.65 4.98
N HIS A 8 11.13 4.38 4.69
CA HIS A 8 12.40 3.93 4.13
C HIS A 8 12.33 3.96 2.61
N ILE A 9 13.22 4.74 1.99
CA ILE A 9 13.32 4.85 0.53
C ILE A 9 14.59 4.14 0.10
N VAL A 10 14.46 3.20 -0.81
CA VAL A 10 15.57 2.47 -1.42
C VAL A 10 15.60 2.78 -2.90
N THR A 11 16.76 3.20 -3.40
CA THR A 11 16.96 3.50 -4.82
C THR A 11 17.85 2.44 -5.49
N GLY A 12 17.61 2.21 -6.78
CA GLY A 12 18.35 1.22 -7.55
C GLY A 12 18.24 1.42 -9.06
N PRO A 13 19.07 0.73 -9.84
CA PRO A 13 18.93 0.69 -11.29
C PRO A 13 17.66 -0.06 -11.74
N ASP A 14 17.17 -1.02 -10.94
CA ASP A 14 15.99 -1.84 -11.24
C ASP A 14 15.28 -2.32 -9.94
N ALA A 15 14.11 -2.93 -10.11
CA ALA A 15 13.32 -3.46 -9.00
C ALA A 15 14.04 -4.58 -8.20
N PRO A 16 14.67 -5.59 -8.83
CA PRO A 16 15.42 -6.62 -8.11
C PRO A 16 16.51 -6.06 -7.20
N PHE A 17 17.25 -5.05 -7.65
CA PHE A 17 18.28 -4.40 -6.85
C PHE A 17 17.65 -3.64 -5.67
N ALA A 18 16.64 -2.80 -5.92
CA ALA A 18 16.00 -2.02 -4.86
C ALA A 18 15.40 -2.92 -3.78
N VAL A 19 14.71 -3.98 -4.19
CA VAL A 19 14.13 -4.98 -3.27
C VAL A 19 15.19 -5.68 -2.44
N ARG A 20 16.26 -6.19 -3.07
CA ARG A 20 17.33 -6.90 -2.35
C ARG A 20 17.91 -6.05 -1.22
N ASN A 21 18.09 -4.76 -1.45
CA ASN A 21 18.60 -3.83 -0.45
C ASN A 21 17.54 -3.40 0.59
N ALA A 22 16.25 -3.45 0.24
CA ALA A 22 15.16 -3.13 1.15
C ALA A 22 14.83 -4.27 2.13
N ILE A 23 15.01 -5.53 1.74
CA ILE A 23 14.59 -6.69 2.55
C ILE A 23 15.14 -6.69 3.97
N PRO A 24 16.43 -6.45 4.24
CA PRO A 24 16.93 -6.39 5.62
C PRO A 24 16.18 -5.38 6.50
N ILE A 25 15.76 -4.24 5.92
CA ILE A 25 14.99 -3.20 6.60
C ILE A 25 13.56 -3.69 6.88
N LEU A 26 12.92 -4.29 5.87
CA LEU A 26 11.55 -4.81 5.98
C LEU A 26 11.43 -5.95 7.02
N LEU A 27 12.48 -6.78 7.10
CA LEU A 27 12.56 -7.89 8.05
C LEU A 27 12.97 -7.48 9.46
N ALA A 28 13.49 -6.26 9.65
CA ALA A 28 13.90 -5.78 10.96
C ALA A 28 12.70 -5.73 11.92
N GLY A 29 12.68 -6.64 12.90
CA GLY A 29 11.61 -6.75 13.89
C GLY A 29 10.37 -7.51 13.43
N PHE A 30 10.48 -8.34 12.38
CA PHE A 30 9.38 -9.23 11.96
C PHE A 30 9.72 -10.70 12.27
N SER A 31 8.79 -11.40 12.94
CA SER A 31 8.89 -12.84 13.22
C SER A 31 7.77 -13.59 12.52
N GLY A 32 8.01 -14.07 11.30
CA GLY A 32 7.06 -14.87 10.54
C GLY A 32 7.03 -14.53 9.05
N ALA A 33 6.23 -15.26 8.29
CA ALA A 33 5.98 -14.96 6.89
C ALA A 33 4.57 -14.35 6.75
N PRO A 34 4.46 -13.03 6.57
CA PRO A 34 3.17 -12.39 6.41
C PRO A 34 2.58 -12.72 5.03
N PRO A 35 1.24 -12.81 4.91
CA PRO A 35 0.63 -12.90 3.60
C PRO A 35 0.93 -11.63 2.81
N LEU A 36 1.25 -11.82 1.53
CA LEU A 36 1.61 -10.74 0.63
C LEU A 36 0.40 -10.37 -0.23
N LEU A 37 -0.16 -9.19 -0.01
CA LEU A 37 -1.27 -8.68 -0.79
C LEU A 37 -0.76 -7.86 -1.95
N VAL A 38 -1.29 -8.17 -3.13
CA VAL A 38 -0.99 -7.45 -4.36
C VAL A 38 -2.29 -6.84 -4.89
N PRO A 39 -2.33 -5.54 -5.23
CA PRO A 39 -3.51 -4.87 -5.77
C PRO A 39 -3.77 -5.29 -7.22
N SER A 40 -2.73 -5.60 -8.00
CA SER A 40 -2.83 -6.04 -9.40
C SER A 40 -3.29 -7.49 -9.52
N THR A 41 -3.80 -7.87 -10.70
CA THR A 41 -4.28 -9.23 -11.02
C THR A 41 -3.17 -10.29 -11.00
N GLY A 42 -1.92 -9.92 -10.69
CA GLY A 42 -0.79 -10.84 -10.69
C GLY A 42 -0.61 -11.49 -12.05
N GLU A 43 -0.67 -10.71 -13.13
CA GLU A 43 -0.09 -11.20 -14.38
C GLU A 43 1.36 -11.56 -14.11
N SER A 44 1.81 -12.71 -14.62
CA SER A 44 3.05 -13.39 -14.25
C SER A 44 4.35 -12.62 -14.53
N GLU A 45 4.24 -11.37 -14.98
CA GLU A 45 5.34 -10.48 -15.36
C GLU A 45 5.54 -9.28 -14.40
N ASP A 46 4.87 -9.27 -13.23
CA ASP A 46 5.11 -8.24 -12.21
C ASP A 46 6.53 -8.39 -11.62
N SER A 47 7.43 -7.54 -12.13
CA SER A 47 8.86 -7.55 -11.78
C SER A 47 9.11 -7.27 -10.30
N LEU A 48 8.29 -6.41 -9.68
CA LEU A 48 8.38 -6.06 -8.27
C LEU A 48 7.95 -7.25 -7.40
N LEU A 49 6.81 -7.86 -7.72
CA LEU A 49 6.31 -9.04 -7.01
C LEU A 49 7.31 -10.20 -7.11
N SER A 50 7.85 -10.46 -8.31
CA SER A 50 8.85 -11.49 -8.53
C SER A 50 10.12 -11.24 -7.70
N ALA A 51 10.60 -9.99 -7.69
CA ALA A 51 11.75 -9.58 -6.91
C ALA A 51 11.54 -9.79 -5.40
N VAL A 52 10.40 -9.35 -4.85
CA VAL A 52 10.11 -9.51 -3.41
C VAL A 52 9.93 -10.96 -3.03
N ARG A 53 9.19 -11.76 -3.81
CA ARG A 53 9.06 -13.19 -3.54
C ARG A 53 10.41 -13.90 -3.55
N SER A 54 11.26 -13.59 -4.53
CA SER A 54 12.60 -14.16 -4.63
C SER A 54 13.45 -13.80 -3.42
N ALA A 55 13.38 -12.54 -2.96
CA ALA A 55 14.19 -12.05 -1.86
C ALA A 55 13.68 -12.52 -0.48
N LEU A 56 12.37 -12.66 -0.29
CA LEU A 56 11.77 -13.30 0.89
C LEU A 56 12.16 -14.77 0.98
N HIS A 57 12.06 -15.50 -0.15
CA HIS A 57 12.47 -16.90 -0.21
C HIS A 57 13.96 -17.08 0.11
N ALA A 58 14.82 -16.21 -0.43
CA ALA A 58 16.25 -16.19 -0.10
C ALA A 58 16.54 -15.91 1.39
N SER A 59 15.61 -15.24 2.07
CA SER A 59 15.68 -14.95 3.51
C SER A 59 15.03 -16.04 4.38
N GLY A 60 14.62 -17.17 3.79
CA GLY A 60 13.96 -18.27 4.49
C GLY A 60 12.49 -18.03 4.84
N LEU A 61 11.87 -17.01 4.25
CA LEU A 61 10.46 -16.67 4.46
C LEU A 61 9.63 -17.07 3.25
N ILE A 62 8.62 -17.91 3.48
CA ILE A 62 7.67 -18.33 2.45
C ILE A 62 6.44 -17.43 2.56
N ALA A 63 6.39 -16.36 1.78
CA ALA A 63 5.21 -15.50 1.70
C ALA A 63 4.26 -15.99 0.61
N ASP A 64 3.05 -16.34 1.00
CA ASP A 64 1.99 -16.66 0.07
C ASP A 64 1.40 -15.36 -0.51
N ALA A 65 1.57 -15.20 -1.82
CA ALA A 65 0.94 -14.11 -2.56
C ALA A 65 -0.57 -14.34 -2.63
N CYS A 66 -1.29 -13.48 -1.94
CA CYS A 66 -2.74 -13.43 -1.98
C CYS A 66 -3.14 -12.53 -3.15
N VAL A 67 -3.83 -13.11 -4.12
CA VAL A 67 -4.39 -12.38 -5.26
C VAL A 67 -5.90 -12.26 -5.05
N PRO A 68 -6.51 -11.10 -5.30
CA PRO A 68 -7.95 -10.95 -5.21
C PRO A 68 -8.70 -12.02 -6.02
N ALA A 69 -9.77 -12.56 -5.44
CA ALA A 69 -10.63 -13.52 -6.12
C ALA A 69 -11.35 -12.82 -7.28
N HIS A 70 -10.81 -12.99 -8.49
CA HIS A 70 -11.45 -12.58 -9.73
C HIS A 70 -12.10 -13.78 -10.42
N GLY A 71 -13.36 -13.63 -10.82
CA GLY A 71 -14.13 -14.64 -11.54
C GLY A 71 -14.94 -15.61 -10.64
N PRO A 72 -16.02 -16.18 -11.19
CA PRO A 72 -17.00 -16.95 -10.42
C PRO A 72 -16.42 -18.21 -9.76
N GLY A 73 -15.44 -18.88 -10.40
CA GLY A 73 -14.84 -20.11 -9.88
C GLY A 73 -13.94 -19.94 -8.64
N ARG A 74 -13.21 -18.81 -8.54
CA ARG A 74 -12.35 -18.52 -7.37
C ARG A 74 -13.15 -18.04 -6.16
N VAL A 75 -14.27 -17.36 -6.41
CA VAL A 75 -15.18 -16.88 -5.35
C VAL A 75 -15.79 -18.04 -4.56
N ILE A 76 -16.17 -19.13 -5.23
CA ILE A 76 -16.84 -20.28 -4.61
C ILE A 76 -15.92 -21.08 -3.68
N ARG A 77 -14.60 -21.05 -3.91
CA ARG A 77 -13.62 -21.79 -3.09
C ARG A 77 -12.97 -20.95 -1.99
N ALA A 78 -13.19 -19.65 -1.97
CA ALA A 78 -12.60 -18.78 -0.96
C ALA A 78 -13.29 -18.96 0.39
N ALA A 79 -12.52 -19.20 1.46
CA ALA A 79 -13.02 -19.08 2.82
C ALA A 79 -13.10 -17.60 3.20
N TRP A 80 -14.26 -17.19 3.70
CA TRP A 80 -14.58 -15.82 4.09
C TRP A 80 -14.71 -15.72 5.60
N ALA A 81 -14.11 -14.70 6.18
CA ALA A 81 -14.24 -14.36 7.59
C ALA A 81 -15.02 -13.05 7.73
N THR A 82 -15.82 -12.94 8.79
CA THR A 82 -16.54 -11.70 9.10
C THR A 82 -15.72 -10.89 10.09
N VAL A 83 -15.37 -9.67 9.72
CA VAL A 83 -14.68 -8.72 10.60
C VAL A 83 -15.62 -7.58 10.96
N GLU A 84 -15.47 -7.06 12.18
CA GLU A 84 -16.26 -5.94 12.70
C GLU A 84 -15.46 -4.65 12.57
N ILE A 85 -16.06 -3.63 11.97
CA ILE A 85 -15.47 -2.31 11.83
C ILE A 85 -16.09 -1.39 12.88
N LYS A 86 -15.24 -0.76 13.67
CA LYS A 86 -15.59 0.14 14.77
C LYS A 86 -15.03 1.53 14.49
N ALA A 87 -15.60 2.21 13.51
CA ALA A 87 -15.30 3.62 13.26
C ALA A 87 -15.90 4.51 14.38
N PRO A 88 -15.25 5.63 14.73
CA PRO A 88 -15.66 6.46 15.86
C PRO A 88 -16.99 7.21 15.64
N ASP A 89 -17.31 7.52 14.38
CA ASP A 89 -18.44 8.37 13.97
C ASP A 89 -19.55 7.60 13.24
N LEU A 90 -19.41 6.28 13.06
CA LEU A 90 -20.38 5.45 12.35
C LEU A 90 -20.87 4.28 13.22
N PRO A 91 -22.11 3.80 13.01
CA PRO A 91 -22.56 2.55 13.59
C PRO A 91 -21.60 1.42 13.26
N ARG A 92 -21.39 0.52 14.23
CA ARG A 92 -20.62 -0.70 14.02
C ARG A 92 -21.24 -1.47 12.85
N HIS A 93 -20.39 -1.88 11.92
CA HIS A 93 -20.82 -2.67 10.78
C HIS A 93 -19.86 -3.82 10.56
N ARG A 94 -20.37 -4.86 9.91
CA ARG A 94 -19.63 -6.10 9.65
C ARG A 94 -19.44 -6.23 8.15
N VAL A 95 -18.23 -6.60 7.76
CA VAL A 95 -17.89 -6.91 6.38
C VAL A 95 -17.27 -8.29 6.33
N ARG A 96 -17.40 -8.95 5.19
CA ARG A 96 -16.72 -10.22 4.96
C ARG A 96 -15.46 -9.97 4.14
N VAL A 97 -14.35 -10.47 4.64
CA VAL A 97 -13.02 -10.42 4.00
C VAL A 97 -12.53 -11.83 3.75
N SER A 98 -11.53 -11.99 2.87
CA SER A 98 -10.80 -13.25 2.77
C SER A 98 -10.27 -13.66 4.14
N HIS A 99 -10.40 -14.94 4.52
CA HIS A 99 -9.90 -15.44 5.81
C HIS A 99 -8.42 -15.13 6.06
N VAL A 100 -7.61 -15.05 4.99
CA VAL A 100 -6.18 -14.70 5.06
C VAL A 100 -5.95 -13.30 5.64
N LEU A 101 -6.96 -12.43 5.62
CA LEU A 101 -6.89 -11.08 6.17
C LEU A 101 -7.39 -10.95 7.60
N ALA A 102 -8.25 -11.86 8.07
CA ALA A 102 -8.94 -11.67 9.34
C ALA A 102 -8.02 -11.81 10.55
N ASP A 103 -7.02 -12.70 10.46
CA ASP A 103 -6.13 -13.04 11.57
C ASP A 103 -4.65 -12.67 11.28
N ALA A 104 -4.37 -11.99 10.18
CA ALA A 104 -3.02 -11.66 9.76
C ALA A 104 -2.79 -10.14 9.67
N SER A 105 -1.53 -9.74 9.83
CA SER A 105 -1.05 -8.39 9.49
C SER A 105 -0.31 -8.46 8.14
N PRO A 106 -1.02 -8.34 7.01
CA PRO A 106 -0.45 -8.55 5.69
C PRO A 106 0.60 -7.51 5.33
N TRP A 107 1.49 -7.87 4.43
CA TRP A 107 2.27 -6.89 3.68
C TRP A 107 1.49 -6.52 2.43
N ILE A 108 1.37 -5.22 2.16
CA ILE A 108 0.79 -4.72 0.93
C ILE A 108 1.93 -4.33 0.01
N MET A 109 1.95 -4.90 -1.19
CA MET A 109 2.89 -4.54 -2.23
C MET A 109 2.18 -3.83 -3.36
N CYS A 110 2.57 -2.60 -3.64
CA CYS A 110 1.98 -1.76 -4.66
C CYS A 110 3.04 -1.42 -5.71
N ASP A 111 2.94 -2.02 -6.90
CA ASP A 111 3.63 -1.52 -8.08
C ASP A 111 2.82 -0.37 -8.67
N VAL A 112 3.30 0.85 -8.44
CA VAL A 112 2.64 2.09 -8.87
C VAL A 112 2.53 2.12 -10.39
N ASP A 113 3.52 1.60 -11.12
CA ASP A 113 3.48 1.59 -12.59
C ASP A 113 2.32 0.71 -13.10
N ALA A 114 2.03 -0.36 -12.37
CA ALA A 114 0.93 -1.26 -12.68
C ALA A 114 -0.46 -0.70 -12.31
N VAL A 115 -0.57 0.09 -11.22
CA VAL A 115 -1.87 0.53 -10.68
C VAL A 115 -2.20 2.02 -10.85
N ALA A 116 -1.25 2.86 -11.26
CA ALA A 116 -1.38 4.32 -11.31
C ALA A 116 -2.60 4.83 -12.09
N ARG A 117 -3.16 4.02 -13.01
CA ARG A 117 -4.34 4.41 -13.80
C ARG A 117 -5.68 4.29 -13.07
N THR A 118 -5.79 3.37 -12.12
CA THR A 118 -7.10 2.99 -11.55
C THR A 118 -7.08 2.80 -10.04
N GLY A 119 -5.91 2.82 -9.42
CA GLY A 119 -5.74 2.27 -8.08
C GLY A 119 -6.14 0.78 -8.02
N PRO A 120 -6.26 0.21 -6.82
CA PRO A 120 -6.06 0.81 -5.51
C PRO A 120 -4.58 0.89 -5.13
N PHE A 121 -4.28 1.78 -4.19
CA PHE A 121 -2.99 1.85 -3.50
C PHE A 121 -3.08 1.09 -2.16
N ILE A 122 -2.54 1.64 -1.07
CA ILE A 122 -2.38 0.98 0.22
C ILE A 122 -3.71 0.94 0.99
N LEU A 123 -4.36 2.09 1.20
CA LEU A 123 -5.57 2.18 2.02
C LEU A 123 -6.78 1.51 1.36
N ASP A 124 -6.83 1.54 0.03
CA ASP A 124 -7.96 0.98 -0.73
C ASP A 124 -7.79 -0.50 -1.09
N VAL A 125 -6.62 -1.11 -0.84
CA VAL A 125 -6.33 -2.47 -1.31
C VAL A 125 -7.33 -3.50 -0.78
N PHE A 126 -7.76 -3.35 0.48
CA PHE A 126 -8.64 -4.31 1.15
C PHE A 126 -10.03 -4.40 0.52
N THR A 127 -10.46 -3.36 -0.20
CA THR A 127 -11.71 -3.38 -0.96
C THR A 127 -11.75 -4.50 -2.01
N ARG A 128 -10.57 -4.87 -2.56
CA ARG A 128 -10.40 -5.99 -3.51
C ARG A 128 -10.45 -7.37 -2.86
N TYR A 129 -10.38 -7.44 -1.54
CA TYR A 129 -10.44 -8.68 -0.77
C TYR A 129 -11.74 -8.84 0.01
N LEU A 130 -12.68 -7.91 -0.16
CA LEU A 130 -14.05 -8.05 0.30
C LEU A 130 -14.78 -9.17 -0.44
N HIS A 131 -15.70 -9.81 0.27
CA HIS A 131 -16.69 -10.70 -0.32
C HIS A 131 -17.41 -9.99 -1.48
N PRO A 132 -17.69 -10.66 -2.61
CA PRO A 132 -18.22 -10.01 -3.81
C PRO A 132 -19.48 -9.18 -3.58
N LEU A 133 -20.42 -9.68 -2.77
CA LEU A 133 -21.62 -8.92 -2.41
C LEU A 133 -21.31 -7.64 -1.63
N ASP A 134 -20.31 -7.65 -0.74
CA ASP A 134 -19.94 -6.47 0.04
C ASP A 134 -19.14 -5.48 -0.82
N ARG A 135 -18.36 -5.98 -1.78
CA ARG A 135 -17.73 -5.15 -2.82
C ARG A 135 -18.75 -4.45 -3.71
N LEU A 136 -19.79 -5.16 -4.17
CA LEU A 136 -20.87 -4.55 -4.95
C LEU A 136 -21.61 -3.46 -4.16
N ARG A 137 -21.87 -3.72 -2.86
CA ARG A 137 -22.45 -2.73 -1.96
C ARG A 137 -21.56 -1.50 -1.81
N LEU A 138 -20.25 -1.70 -1.66
CA LEU A 138 -19.27 -0.62 -1.59
C LEU A 138 -19.23 0.20 -2.88
N LEU A 139 -19.27 -0.45 -4.04
CA LEU A 139 -19.29 0.23 -5.35
C LEU A 139 -20.54 1.06 -5.57
N ALA A 140 -21.67 0.64 -5.01
CA ALA A 140 -22.93 1.40 -5.06
C ALA A 140 -23.02 2.51 -3.99
N ASP A 141 -22.05 2.59 -3.08
CA ASP A 141 -22.06 3.55 -1.98
C ASP A 141 -21.55 4.92 -2.41
N ARG A 142 -22.22 5.98 -1.95
CA ARG A 142 -21.80 7.37 -2.18
C ARG A 142 -20.60 7.78 -1.32
N GLN A 143 -20.30 7.03 -0.27
CA GLN A 143 -19.18 7.24 0.65
C GLN A 143 -18.17 6.10 0.52
N ARG A 144 -17.96 5.58 -0.69
CA ARG A 144 -17.08 4.43 -0.94
C ARG A 144 -15.65 4.67 -0.44
N GLU A 145 -15.11 5.88 -0.61
CA GLU A 145 -13.76 6.25 -0.19
C GLU A 145 -13.64 6.22 1.34
N ARG A 146 -14.65 6.79 2.04
CA ARG A 146 -14.68 6.75 3.51
C ARG A 146 -14.75 5.32 4.04
N ARG A 147 -15.59 4.49 3.43
CA ARG A 147 -15.72 3.08 3.79
C ARG A 147 -14.48 2.26 3.45
N ALA A 148 -13.74 2.61 2.39
CA ALA A 148 -12.50 1.95 2.05
C ALA A 148 -11.43 2.21 3.12
N ALA A 149 -11.27 3.47 3.55
CA ALA A 149 -10.40 3.81 4.68
C ALA A 149 -10.81 3.07 5.97
N ASP A 150 -12.11 3.04 6.30
CA ASP A 150 -12.61 2.36 7.51
C ASP A 150 -12.27 0.85 7.56
N LEU A 151 -12.06 0.18 6.42
CA LEU A 151 -11.62 -1.22 6.39
C LEU A 151 -10.28 -1.43 7.10
N ASN A 152 -9.41 -0.43 7.09
CA ASN A 152 -8.10 -0.47 7.73
C ASN A 152 -8.20 -0.48 9.28
N LEU A 153 -9.37 -0.15 9.84
CA LEU A 153 -9.63 -0.32 11.28
C LEU A 153 -9.80 -1.80 11.66
N ALA A 154 -10.26 -2.63 10.72
CA ALA A 154 -10.46 -4.06 10.93
C ALA A 154 -9.26 -4.90 10.45
N VAL A 155 -8.60 -4.48 9.37
CA VAL A 155 -7.44 -5.18 8.79
C VAL A 155 -6.29 -4.19 8.70
N ARG A 156 -5.27 -4.34 9.55
CA ARG A 156 -4.11 -3.44 9.56
C ARG A 156 -2.93 -4.07 8.81
N PRO A 157 -2.36 -3.39 7.81
CA PRO A 157 -1.14 -3.88 7.18
C PRO A 157 0.02 -3.79 8.17
N ALA A 158 0.92 -4.77 8.11
CA ALA A 158 2.19 -4.68 8.83
C ALA A 158 3.17 -3.74 8.10
N TRP A 159 3.10 -3.72 6.77
CA TRP A 159 3.91 -2.88 5.90
C TRP A 159 3.15 -2.54 4.62
N GLY A 160 3.27 -1.29 4.17
CA GLY A 160 3.04 -0.88 2.79
C GLY A 160 4.38 -0.73 2.08
N VAL A 161 4.58 -1.49 1.00
CA VAL A 161 5.76 -1.45 0.13
C VAL A 161 5.32 -0.94 -1.23
N ILE A 162 5.82 0.21 -1.63
CA ILE A 162 5.47 0.93 -2.85
C ILE A 162 6.69 0.90 -3.75
N GLY A 163 6.55 0.42 -4.98
CA GLY A 163 7.61 0.41 -5.97
C GLY A 163 7.17 1.06 -7.28
N GLY A 164 8.11 1.66 -8.01
CA GLY A 164 7.86 2.16 -9.35
C GLY A 164 9.09 2.79 -9.99
N HIS A 165 9.04 2.97 -11.31
CA HIS A 165 10.09 3.65 -12.04
C HIS A 165 10.11 5.15 -11.71
N ALA A 166 11.30 5.68 -11.44
CA ALA A 166 11.50 7.06 -11.02
C ALA A 166 12.77 7.63 -11.66
N GLY A 167 12.60 8.51 -12.65
CA GLY A 167 13.72 9.06 -13.41
C GLY A 167 14.44 7.98 -14.22
N THR A 168 15.73 7.78 -13.96
CA THR A 168 16.58 6.78 -14.65
C THR A 168 16.71 5.47 -13.87
N GLY A 169 15.99 5.30 -12.77
CA GLY A 169 16.08 4.11 -11.92
C GLY A 169 14.74 3.69 -11.35
N TYR A 170 14.81 2.87 -10.31
CA TYR A 170 13.68 2.32 -9.58
C TYR A 170 13.69 2.85 -8.14
N LEU A 171 12.52 3.26 -7.66
CA LEU A 171 12.32 3.69 -6.29
C LEU A 171 11.43 2.67 -5.58
N LEU A 172 11.85 2.27 -4.38
CA LEU A 172 11.03 1.49 -3.45
C LEU A 172 10.88 2.26 -2.15
N ALA A 173 9.65 2.60 -1.77
CA ALA A 173 9.32 3.18 -0.48
C ALA A 173 8.65 2.13 0.40
N ALA A 174 8.94 2.13 1.70
CA ALA A 174 8.31 1.23 2.65
C ALA A 174 7.99 1.94 3.97
N SER A 175 6.77 1.74 4.47
CA SER A 175 6.38 2.22 5.80
C SER A 175 5.43 1.24 6.50
N ARG A 176 5.48 1.24 7.84
CA ARG A 176 4.48 0.57 8.68
C ARG A 176 3.24 1.40 8.88
N ASP A 177 3.31 2.69 8.59
CA ASP A 177 2.17 3.60 8.66
C ASP A 177 1.42 3.58 7.33
N PRO A 178 0.14 3.18 7.32
CA PRO A 178 -0.61 3.00 6.08
C PRO A 178 -0.91 4.35 5.39
N VAL A 179 -1.01 5.45 6.14
CA VAL A 179 -1.26 6.78 5.56
C VAL A 179 0.01 7.31 4.91
N ALA A 180 1.17 7.19 5.56
CA ALA A 180 2.44 7.57 4.96
C ALA A 180 2.72 6.74 3.69
N ALA A 181 2.46 5.43 3.74
CA ALA A 181 2.56 4.54 2.60
C ALA A 181 1.63 4.96 1.44
N GLU A 182 0.38 5.32 1.73
CA GLU A 182 -0.58 5.83 0.73
C GLU A 182 -0.11 7.14 0.09
N LEU A 183 0.31 8.11 0.91
CA LEU A 183 0.79 9.41 0.44
C LEU A 183 1.96 9.26 -0.54
N PHE A 184 2.87 8.33 -0.25
CA PHE A 184 3.96 7.97 -1.16
C PHE A 184 3.46 7.35 -2.47
N ALA A 185 2.50 6.42 -2.41
CA ALA A 185 1.92 5.82 -3.61
C ALA A 185 1.23 6.87 -4.49
N LEU A 186 0.44 7.76 -3.89
CA LEU A 186 -0.24 8.86 -4.58
C LEU A 186 0.76 9.81 -5.24
N ALA A 187 1.75 10.30 -4.47
CA ALA A 187 2.77 11.20 -4.99
C ALA A 187 3.61 10.57 -6.12
N MET A 188 3.93 9.28 -6.02
CA MET A 188 4.59 8.55 -7.10
C MET A 188 3.71 8.41 -8.34
N SER A 189 2.41 8.12 -8.16
CA SER A 189 1.49 7.90 -9.28
C SER A 189 1.30 9.14 -10.16
N GLU A 190 1.37 10.34 -9.58
CA GLU A 190 1.23 11.61 -10.31
C GLU A 190 2.40 11.93 -11.24
N LEU A 191 3.56 11.34 -10.95
CA LEU A 191 4.74 11.45 -11.80
C LEU A 191 4.57 10.66 -13.10
N MET A 192 3.65 9.69 -13.14
CA MET A 192 3.39 8.89 -14.31
C MET A 192 2.61 9.69 -15.37
N PRO A 193 2.93 9.51 -16.67
CA PRO A 193 2.13 10.09 -17.74
C PRO A 193 0.75 9.42 -17.79
N GLY A 194 -0.33 10.19 -17.62
CA GLY A 194 -1.69 9.66 -17.69
C GLY A 194 -2.77 10.75 -17.76
N PRO A 195 -3.96 10.43 -18.28
CA PRO A 195 -5.07 11.39 -18.47
C PRO A 195 -5.74 11.82 -17.16
N HIS A 196 -5.41 11.18 -16.04
CA HIS A 196 -6.01 11.43 -14.72
C HIS A 196 -4.95 11.89 -13.71
N ARG A 197 -4.22 12.96 -14.05
CA ARG A 197 -3.47 13.68 -13.01
C ARG A 197 -4.49 14.30 -12.06
N SER A 198 -4.47 13.86 -10.80
CA SER A 198 -5.26 14.53 -9.79
C SER A 198 -4.82 15.99 -9.69
N VAL A 199 -5.78 16.91 -9.68
CA VAL A 199 -5.52 18.34 -9.43
C VAL A 199 -5.33 18.57 -7.93
N THR A 200 -5.84 17.67 -7.09
CA THR A 200 -5.72 17.74 -5.63
C THR A 200 -4.38 17.14 -5.18
N GLY A 201 -3.82 17.61 -4.07
CA GLY A 201 -2.65 17.01 -3.47
C GLY A 201 -2.96 15.65 -2.83
N PRO A 202 -1.92 14.87 -2.48
CA PRO A 202 -2.10 13.59 -1.78
C PRO A 202 -2.87 13.71 -0.47
N TRP A 203 -2.75 14.84 0.24
CA TRP A 203 -3.47 15.10 1.51
C TRP A 203 -4.95 15.42 1.33
N GLU A 204 -5.33 15.91 0.16
CA GLU A 204 -6.70 16.21 -0.20
C GLU A 204 -7.43 15.00 -0.79
N ASP A 205 -6.77 13.84 -0.89
CA ASP A 205 -7.43 12.59 -1.27
C ASP A 205 -8.48 12.18 -0.21
N PRO A 206 -9.72 11.86 -0.60
CA PRO A 206 -10.78 11.54 0.36
C PRO A 206 -10.48 10.32 1.26
N VAL A 207 -9.73 9.33 0.77
CA VAL A 207 -9.35 8.15 1.54
C VAL A 207 -8.29 8.53 2.57
N VAL A 208 -7.31 9.35 2.17
CA VAL A 208 -6.30 9.90 3.09
C VAL A 208 -6.95 10.77 4.16
N GLN A 209 -7.80 11.72 3.77
CA GLN A 209 -8.54 12.57 4.72
C GLN A 209 -9.35 11.74 5.71
N ARG A 210 -10.05 10.71 5.23
CA ARG A 210 -10.76 9.82 6.13
C ARG A 210 -9.81 9.09 7.08
N ALA A 211 -8.71 8.55 6.57
CA ALA A 211 -7.77 7.81 7.39
C ALA A 211 -7.12 8.67 8.49
N THR A 212 -6.87 9.95 8.21
CA THR A 212 -6.39 10.90 9.22
C THR A 212 -7.47 11.25 10.25
N GLU A 213 -8.73 11.45 9.83
CA GLU A 213 -9.88 11.69 10.74
C GLU A 213 -10.06 10.59 11.79
N ILE A 214 -9.81 9.34 11.42
CA ILE A 214 -9.94 8.16 12.29
C ILE A 214 -8.61 7.72 12.92
N GLU A 215 -7.58 8.57 12.86
CA GLU A 215 -6.26 8.35 13.48
C GLU A 215 -5.60 7.02 13.10
N LEU A 216 -5.69 6.62 11.82
CA LEU A 216 -5.06 5.37 11.33
C LEU A 216 -3.54 5.45 11.22
N GLY A 217 -2.96 6.65 11.24
CA GLY A 217 -1.54 6.88 11.04
C GLY A 217 -1.17 8.35 11.16
N VAL A 218 -0.20 8.79 10.35
CA VAL A 218 0.19 10.20 10.26
C VAL A 218 -1.02 11.09 9.98
N THR A 219 -1.10 12.22 10.66
CA THR A 219 -2.16 13.21 10.51
C THR A 219 -1.65 14.52 9.93
N ILE A 220 -0.33 14.74 9.98
CA ILE A 220 0.32 15.92 9.39
C ILE A 220 1.67 15.54 8.75
N PRO A 221 2.15 16.31 7.76
CA PRO A 221 3.41 16.03 7.07
C PRO A 221 4.64 15.91 7.99
N HIS A 222 4.74 16.77 9.01
CA HIS A 222 5.89 16.83 9.92
C HIS A 222 6.13 15.57 10.75
N GLN A 223 5.18 14.63 10.77
CA GLN A 223 5.37 13.34 11.41
C GLN A 223 6.15 12.37 10.54
N ILE A 224 6.26 12.60 9.22
CA ILE A 224 6.91 11.69 8.30
C ILE A 224 8.43 11.95 8.32
N ALA A 225 9.20 10.92 8.67
CA ALA A 225 10.66 10.96 8.66
C ALA A 225 11.21 10.08 7.54
N LEU A 226 11.97 10.67 6.62
CA LEU A 226 12.52 9.96 5.47
C LEU A 226 13.90 9.39 5.78
N THR A 227 14.08 8.10 5.50
CA THR A 227 15.40 7.46 5.57
C THR A 227 15.74 6.88 4.20
N ILE A 228 16.83 7.38 3.60
CA ILE A 228 17.21 7.00 2.24
C ILE A 228 18.38 6.02 2.26
N HIS A 229 18.24 4.97 1.45
CA HIS A 229 19.23 3.93 1.23
C HIS A 229 19.57 3.87 -0.26
N GLY A 230 20.82 4.17 -0.62
CA GLY A 230 21.30 4.10 -2.00
C GLY A 230 21.75 5.44 -2.58
N ASP A 231 22.07 5.44 -3.87
CA ASP A 231 22.51 6.63 -4.59
C ASP A 231 21.29 7.43 -5.10
N LEU A 232 21.30 8.74 -4.88
CA LEU A 232 20.27 9.67 -5.34
C LEU A 232 20.63 10.35 -6.67
N ARG A 233 21.82 10.10 -7.23
CA ARG A 233 22.21 10.67 -8.53
C ARG A 233 21.20 10.28 -9.60
N GLY A 234 20.65 11.28 -10.28
CA GLY A 234 19.59 11.10 -11.29
C GLY A 234 18.17 10.93 -10.72
N MET A 235 18.02 10.61 -9.44
CA MET A 235 16.72 10.43 -8.78
C MET A 235 16.30 11.61 -7.90
N ARG A 236 17.25 12.46 -7.47
CA ARG A 236 16.97 13.60 -6.59
C ARG A 236 15.83 14.51 -7.08
N PRO A 237 15.77 14.95 -8.35
CA PRO A 237 14.66 15.79 -8.81
C PRO A 237 13.30 15.09 -8.77
N THR A 238 13.28 13.76 -8.87
CA THR A 238 12.05 12.97 -8.74
C THR A 238 11.66 12.84 -7.28
N LEU A 239 12.62 12.59 -6.41
CA LEU A 239 12.38 12.52 -4.98
C LEU A 239 11.91 13.87 -4.42
N ASP A 240 12.57 14.98 -4.77
CA ASP A 240 12.18 16.34 -4.35
C ASP A 240 10.74 16.66 -4.77
N ARG A 241 10.28 16.15 -5.93
CA ARG A 241 8.88 16.28 -6.36
C ARG A 241 7.94 15.44 -5.51
N ILE A 242 8.29 14.20 -5.19
CA ILE A 242 7.50 13.32 -4.32
C ILE A 242 7.38 13.96 -2.94
N THR A 243 8.50 14.32 -2.32
CA THR A 243 8.52 14.87 -0.97
C THR A 243 7.86 16.23 -0.91
N GLY A 244 8.05 17.08 -1.92
CA GLY A 244 7.35 18.36 -2.06
C GLY A 244 5.82 18.22 -2.18
N ARG A 245 5.31 17.15 -2.82
CA ARG A 245 3.87 16.87 -2.88
C ARG A 245 3.31 16.36 -1.56
N ILE A 246 4.09 15.58 -0.82
CA ILE A 246 3.73 15.11 0.52
C ILE A 246 3.90 16.23 1.56
N GLY A 247 4.66 17.29 1.26
CA GLY A 247 4.95 18.39 2.18
C GLY A 247 5.99 18.01 3.23
N VAL A 248 6.92 17.13 2.88
CA VAL A 248 8.01 16.67 3.75
C VAL A 248 9.31 17.22 3.22
N ASP A 249 10.12 17.79 4.11
CA ASP A 249 11.45 18.25 3.76
C ASP A 249 12.46 17.09 3.79
N PHE A 250 13.35 17.09 2.80
CA PHE A 250 14.44 16.12 2.65
C PHE A 250 15.81 16.77 2.83
#